data_AF-A0AAV9HYM4-F1
#
_entry.id   AF-A0AAV9HYM4-F1
#
_cell.length_a   1.000
_cell.length_b   1.000
_cell.length_c   1.000
_cell.angle_alpha   90.00
_cell.angle_beta   90.00
_cell.angle_gamma   90.00
#
_symmetry.space_group_name_H-M   'P 1'
#
loop_
_entity.id
_entity.type
_entity.pdbx_description
1 polymer ?
#
loop_
_entity_poly.entity_id
_entity_poly.type
_entity_poly.pdbx_seq_one_letter_code
_entity_poly.pdbx_strand_id
1 'polypeptide(L)'
;MGKVVHLSVKSRYRLILLTTIFVFIYAFSSQDGRGYPLSTLLAEWPSPLSALRVGELWNRRQAAAHDDSSPGEQQQQVPLSSLESEFFTWSDPNAPAGPKPPYKPARKPAPPIPDPFPLLSANPPPKNLKSLLRAPEHNRPPRKHYPEKTPLLIGFTRNWPQLLQCVVSYVAAGWPPEDIYVVENTGTMFSNRENRLTLQNPFYLNHTQLSMLGVNVIITPTLLTFAQLQNFYLHEALVRSWPAFFWTHQDLVVFSDESAAGPGPYYTLYDRAVGVLQYLLLPSSPRWAHHFFAYDHLTLVNRDAVLEVGGWDAHIPFYATDCDMYVRLMWAGYWQGESEIGIILDVNTVLDDVGALLRIPGIRASFAGDDYEEEEENSRNNSTTEEKEEEEEEEDESTRKRLDDQVNKNGETWERLVEIGKRMEGIKYSDGNTWRNTWQVRQQGGQGEPFYRDWEGFETGTKMMIDLGRNVFAEKWGHRGCDIAKVGIKAEDAWRLERDWDVEADEGEGYQGDGW
;
A
#
# COMPACT_ATOMS: atom_id res chain seq x y z
N MET A 1 12.02 54.77 12.85
CA MET A 1 12.88 53.81 13.58
C MET A 1 12.35 52.43 13.25
N GLY A 2 13.03 51.43 12.70
CA GLY A 2 14.38 51.18 12.22
C GLY A 2 14.35 49.72 11.69
N LYS A 3 15.05 49.44 10.58
CA LYS A 3 15.04 48.15 9.86
C LYS A 3 15.28 46.95 10.78
N VAL A 4 14.41 45.93 10.74
CA VAL A 4 14.70 44.61 11.32
C VAL A 4 15.23 43.69 10.22
N VAL A 5 16.44 43.19 10.45
CA VAL A 5 17.28 42.42 9.54
C VAL A 5 16.77 40.98 9.41
N HIS A 6 16.77 40.45 8.18
CA HIS A 6 16.57 39.02 7.89
C HIS A 6 17.67 38.19 8.54
N LEU A 7 17.37 37.53 9.66
CA LEU A 7 18.26 36.53 10.25
C LEU A 7 18.12 35.18 9.52
N SER A 8 19.27 34.57 9.19
CA SER A 8 19.34 33.22 8.62
C SER A 8 18.77 32.18 9.60
N VAL A 9 18.30 31.04 9.07
CA VAL A 9 17.76 29.91 9.84
C VAL A 9 18.72 29.49 10.96
N LYS A 10 20.03 29.43 10.66
CA LYS A 10 21.08 29.06 11.62
C LYS A 10 21.21 30.07 12.78
N SER A 11 20.99 31.35 12.51
CA SER A 11 21.00 32.40 13.54
C SER A 11 19.73 32.38 14.42
N ARG A 12 18.58 31.97 13.86
CA ARG A 12 17.34 31.77 14.64
C ARG A 12 17.47 30.62 15.63
N TYR A 13 18.06 29.50 15.22
CA TYR A 13 18.31 28.37 16.13
C TYR A 13 19.28 28.72 17.26
N ARG A 14 20.34 29.49 16.97
CA ARG A 14 21.27 29.97 18.02
C ARG A 14 20.59 30.92 18.99
N LEU A 15 19.73 31.81 18.50
CA LEU A 15 18.98 32.73 19.35
C LEU A 15 17.99 31.98 20.23
N ILE A 16 17.24 31.03 19.66
CA ILE A 16 16.31 30.17 20.41
C ILE A 16 17.07 29.39 21.49
N LEU A 17 18.18 28.73 21.14
CA LEU A 17 18.99 27.98 22.09
C LEU A 17 19.50 28.86 23.24
N LEU A 18 19.96 30.08 22.94
CA LEU A 18 20.42 31.03 23.95
C LEU A 18 19.27 31.52 24.83
N THR A 19 18.08 31.80 24.28
CA THR A 19 16.92 32.15 25.11
C THR A 19 16.45 30.99 25.97
N THR A 20 16.46 29.75 25.47
CA THR A 20 16.07 28.58 26.26
C THR A 20 17.06 28.35 27.41
N ILE A 21 18.36 28.49 27.15
CA ILE A 21 19.40 28.42 28.19
C ILE A 21 19.20 29.54 29.22
N PHE A 22 18.91 30.77 28.78
CA PHE A 22 18.72 31.91 29.68
C PHE A 22 17.46 31.77 30.54
N VAL A 23 16.36 31.27 29.97
CA VAL A 23 15.12 30.97 30.70
C VAL A 23 15.33 29.85 31.71
N PHE A 24 16.09 28.81 31.36
CA PHE A 24 16.45 27.73 32.29
C PHE A 24 17.32 28.24 33.43
N ILE A 25 18.36 29.03 33.14
CA ILE A 25 19.22 29.62 34.18
C ILE A 25 18.41 30.54 35.10
N TYR A 26 17.51 31.35 34.54
CA TYR A 26 16.68 32.27 35.30
C TYR A 26 15.68 31.50 36.19
N ALA A 27 14.98 30.49 35.64
CA ALA A 27 14.01 29.67 36.37
C ALA A 27 14.65 28.86 37.51
N PHE A 28 15.88 28.40 37.35
CA PHE A 28 16.62 27.68 38.39
C PHE A 28 17.39 28.59 39.35
N SER A 29 17.49 29.89 39.06
CA SER A 29 18.06 30.89 39.99
C SER A 29 17.03 31.52 40.92
N SER A 30 15.72 31.38 40.61
CA SER A 30 14.63 32.05 41.35
C SER A 30 13.85 31.14 42.30
N GLN A 31 14.30 29.91 42.57
CA GLN A 31 13.71 29.04 43.59
C GLN A 31 14.72 28.74 44.71
N ASP A 32 14.49 29.36 45.86
CA ASP A 32 14.85 28.94 47.22
C ASP A 32 16.10 28.07 47.39
N GLY A 33 17.26 28.74 47.51
CA GLY A 33 18.18 28.56 48.64
C GLY A 33 18.79 27.18 48.96
N ARG A 34 18.66 26.17 48.10
CA ARG A 34 19.31 24.85 48.26
C ARG A 34 20.01 24.46 46.97
N GLY A 35 21.27 24.88 46.86
CA GLY A 35 22.12 24.56 45.71
C GLY A 35 22.44 23.07 45.64
N TYR A 36 21.99 22.40 44.59
CA TYR A 36 22.55 21.13 44.13
C TYR A 36 23.83 21.43 43.32
N PRO A 37 24.96 20.78 43.59
CA PRO A 37 26.20 21.06 42.87
C PRO A 37 26.07 20.64 41.40
N LEU A 38 26.45 21.55 40.50
CA LEU A 38 26.43 21.39 39.04
C LEU A 38 27.22 20.16 38.54
N SER A 39 28.06 19.56 39.38
CA SER A 39 28.87 18.38 39.07
C SER A 39 28.06 17.10 38.93
N THR A 40 26.87 16.99 39.53
CA THR A 40 26.07 15.75 39.50
C THR A 40 25.21 15.62 38.24
N LEU A 41 24.85 16.75 37.60
CA LEU A 41 24.05 16.78 36.37
C LEU A 41 24.87 16.49 35.09
N LEU A 42 26.20 16.56 35.17
CA LEU A 42 27.10 16.26 34.04
C LEU A 42 27.60 14.81 34.03
N ALA A 43 27.29 14.01 35.06
CA ALA A 43 27.75 12.62 35.19
C ALA A 43 26.80 11.58 34.56
N GLU A 44 25.54 11.93 34.28
CA GLU A 44 24.52 11.00 33.76
C GLU A 44 24.14 11.21 32.30
N TRP A 45 24.85 12.07 31.55
CA TRP A 45 24.64 12.20 30.11
C TRP A 45 25.73 11.45 29.31
N PRO A 46 25.35 10.57 28.37
CA PRO A 46 26.33 9.82 27.59
C PRO A 46 27.10 10.79 26.68
N SER A 47 28.43 10.78 26.81
CA SER A 47 29.30 11.63 25.98
C SER A 47 29.18 11.27 24.49
N PRO A 48 29.34 12.22 23.55
CA PRO A 48 29.34 11.95 22.10
C PRO A 48 30.41 10.94 21.64
N LEU A 49 31.38 10.61 22.49
CA LEU A 49 32.45 9.65 22.20
C LEU A 49 32.02 8.18 22.37
N SER A 50 30.93 7.88 23.09
CA SER A 50 30.41 6.50 23.18
C SER A 50 29.66 6.07 21.91
N ALA A 51 29.01 7.00 21.21
CA ALA A 51 28.37 6.74 19.91
C ALA A 51 29.38 6.47 18.79
N LEU A 52 30.54 7.13 18.84
CA LEU A 52 31.64 6.92 17.89
C LEU A 52 32.32 5.55 18.07
N ARG A 53 32.43 5.03 19.31
CA ARG A 53 32.95 3.67 19.55
C ARG A 53 32.02 2.55 19.08
N VAL A 54 30.70 2.76 19.14
CA VAL A 54 29.73 1.82 18.56
C VAL A 54 29.83 1.82 17.03
N GLY A 55 30.00 2.99 16.41
CA GLY A 55 30.23 3.11 14.96
C GLY A 55 31.55 2.46 14.48
N GLU A 56 32.65 2.57 15.24
CA GLU A 56 33.92 1.93 14.90
C GLU A 56 33.92 0.41 15.09
N LEU A 57 33.21 -0.11 16.11
CA LEU A 57 33.03 -1.56 16.29
C LEU A 57 32.12 -2.17 15.21
N TRP A 58 31.14 -1.41 14.71
CA TRP A 58 30.27 -1.83 13.61
C TRP A 58 30.99 -1.81 12.26
N ASN A 59 31.79 -0.78 11.99
CA ASN A 59 32.61 -0.71 10.76
C ASN A 59 33.70 -1.79 10.71
N ARG A 60 34.27 -2.19 11.85
CA ARG A 60 35.20 -3.35 11.90
C ARG A 60 34.53 -4.69 11.60
N ARG A 61 33.24 -4.84 11.90
CA ARG A 61 32.47 -6.04 11.49
C ARG A 61 32.11 -6.02 10.01
N GLN A 62 31.81 -4.86 9.43
CA GLN A 62 31.55 -4.73 7.99
C GLN A 62 32.80 -4.94 7.12
N ALA A 63 33.98 -4.50 7.58
CA ALA A 63 35.23 -4.76 6.85
C ALA A 63 35.65 -6.24 6.86
N ALA A 64 35.21 -7.02 7.85
CA ALA A 64 35.41 -8.47 7.91
C ALA A 64 34.35 -9.27 7.12
N ALA A 65 33.22 -8.67 6.76
CA ALA A 65 32.13 -9.32 6.02
C ALA A 65 32.28 -9.24 4.49
N HIS A 66 33.27 -8.50 3.98
CA HIS A 66 33.52 -8.36 2.55
C HIS A 66 34.47 -9.41 1.96
N ASP A 67 34.97 -10.33 2.78
CA ASP A 67 35.88 -11.39 2.36
C ASP A 67 35.55 -12.71 3.07
N ASP A 68 34.34 -13.24 2.86
CA ASP A 68 34.10 -14.66 3.05
C ASP A 68 32.87 -15.15 2.28
N SER A 69 33.12 -15.93 1.23
CA SER A 69 32.15 -16.82 0.61
C SER A 69 31.86 -18.00 1.54
N SER A 70 31.19 -17.72 2.66
CA SER A 70 30.80 -18.74 3.65
C SER A 70 29.29 -19.06 3.53
N PRO A 71 28.90 -20.35 3.62
CA PRO A 71 27.49 -20.76 3.52
C PRO A 71 26.71 -20.18 4.70
N GLY A 72 25.48 -19.73 4.41
CA GLY A 72 24.62 -18.98 5.33
C GLY A 72 24.67 -19.46 6.78
N GLU A 73 24.88 -18.49 7.68
CA GLU A 73 24.82 -18.65 9.13
C GLU A 73 23.42 -19.19 9.49
N GLN A 74 23.28 -20.53 9.53
CA GLN A 74 22.09 -21.19 10.06
C GLN A 74 21.96 -20.71 11.50
N GLN A 75 20.88 -20.01 11.82
CA GLN A 75 20.56 -19.64 13.20
C GLN A 75 20.76 -20.88 14.07
N GLN A 76 21.76 -20.82 14.95
CA GLN A 76 22.16 -21.94 15.78
C GLN A 76 21.01 -22.24 16.75
N GLN A 77 20.15 -23.20 16.41
CA GLN A 77 19.05 -23.61 17.26
C GLN A 77 19.65 -24.19 18.56
N VAL A 78 19.28 -23.59 19.69
CA VAL A 78 19.60 -24.15 21.01
C VAL A 78 18.99 -25.56 21.08
N PRO A 79 19.72 -26.58 21.58
CA PRO A 79 19.17 -27.93 21.70
C PRO A 79 17.85 -27.92 22.49
N LEU A 80 16.75 -28.31 21.84
CA LEU A 80 15.40 -28.31 22.41
C LEU A 80 15.31 -29.06 23.75
N SER A 81 16.10 -30.12 23.92
CA SER A 81 16.07 -30.99 25.10
C SER A 81 16.41 -30.27 26.41
N SER A 82 17.20 -29.20 26.40
CA SER A 82 17.48 -28.42 27.61
C SER A 82 16.43 -27.34 27.90
N LEU A 83 15.66 -26.93 26.89
CA LEU A 83 14.63 -25.90 27.02
C LEU A 83 13.27 -26.51 27.42
N GLU A 84 12.95 -27.70 26.92
CA GLU A 84 11.65 -28.35 27.15
C GLU A 84 11.38 -28.64 28.64
N SER A 85 12.40 -29.07 29.40
CA SER A 85 12.26 -29.39 30.83
C SER A 85 12.08 -28.16 31.73
N GLU A 86 12.54 -26.98 31.29
CA GLU A 86 12.46 -25.73 32.06
C GLU A 86 11.30 -24.83 31.61
N PHE A 87 10.85 -24.94 30.35
CA PHE A 87 9.82 -24.07 29.80
C PHE A 87 8.41 -24.60 30.00
N PHE A 88 8.17 -25.91 29.93
CA PHE A 88 6.83 -26.51 30.06
C PHE A 88 6.50 -26.97 31.49
N THR A 89 6.86 -26.19 32.50
CA THR A 89 6.62 -26.56 33.92
C THR A 89 5.13 -26.65 34.29
N TRP A 90 4.24 -26.19 33.41
CA TRP A 90 2.78 -26.31 33.54
C TRP A 90 2.20 -27.57 32.88
N SER A 91 3.02 -28.38 32.20
CA SER A 91 2.58 -29.67 31.65
C SER A 91 2.70 -30.78 32.69
N ASP A 92 1.76 -31.72 32.71
CA ASP A 92 1.89 -32.92 33.54
C ASP A 92 3.11 -33.72 33.05
N PRO A 93 4.16 -33.88 33.88
CA PRO A 93 5.38 -34.59 33.49
C PRO A 93 5.14 -36.08 33.19
N ASN A 94 3.98 -36.62 33.56
CA ASN A 94 3.58 -38.00 33.29
C ASN A 94 2.62 -38.13 32.10
N ALA A 95 2.23 -37.01 31.45
CA ALA A 95 1.41 -37.09 30.26
C ALA A 95 2.17 -37.80 29.14
N PRO A 96 1.59 -38.83 28.49
CA PRO A 96 2.24 -39.49 27.37
C PRO A 96 2.42 -38.50 26.22
N ALA A 97 3.59 -38.52 25.59
CA ALA A 97 3.84 -37.73 24.38
C ALA A 97 2.82 -38.13 23.31
N GLY A 98 1.92 -37.19 22.96
CA GLY A 98 0.98 -37.39 21.87
C GLY A 98 1.72 -37.63 20.55
N PRO A 99 1.11 -38.36 19.59
CA PRO A 99 1.70 -38.52 18.27
C PRO A 99 1.90 -37.14 17.63
N LYS A 100 3.09 -36.90 17.07
CA LYS A 100 3.35 -35.69 16.30
C LYS A 100 2.38 -35.65 15.11
N PRO A 101 1.66 -34.54 14.89
CA PRO A 101 0.85 -34.38 13.68
C PRO A 101 1.71 -34.57 12.42
N PRO A 102 1.18 -35.18 11.35
CA PRO A 102 1.91 -35.34 10.11
C PRO A 102 2.24 -33.97 9.49
N TYR A 103 3.39 -33.88 8.83
CA TYR A 103 3.73 -32.70 8.04
C TYR A 103 2.81 -32.54 6.83
N LYS A 104 2.57 -31.29 6.42
CA LYS A 104 1.97 -31.00 5.11
C LYS A 104 2.88 -31.53 3.99
N PRO A 105 2.32 -31.89 2.82
CA PRO A 105 3.12 -32.30 1.67
C PRO A 105 4.18 -31.27 1.26
N ALA A 106 5.32 -31.74 0.75
CA ALA A 106 6.36 -30.87 0.21
C ALA A 106 5.83 -30.09 -1.00
N ARG A 107 6.17 -28.81 -1.07
CA ARG A 107 5.67 -27.90 -2.12
C ARG A 107 6.52 -27.99 -3.39
N LYS A 108 5.86 -27.75 -4.53
CA LYS A 108 6.57 -27.47 -5.79
C LYS A 108 7.09 -26.02 -5.75
N PRO A 109 8.36 -25.76 -6.08
CA PRO A 109 8.86 -24.39 -6.19
C PRO A 109 8.09 -23.62 -7.27
N ALA A 110 7.65 -22.41 -6.96
CA ALA A 110 7.14 -21.48 -7.96
C ALA A 110 8.29 -20.90 -8.80
N PRO A 111 8.05 -20.54 -10.07
CA PRO A 111 9.03 -19.82 -10.87
C PRO A 111 9.39 -18.48 -10.19
N PRO A 112 10.65 -18.04 -10.25
CA PRO A 112 11.04 -16.73 -9.73
C PRO A 112 10.28 -15.61 -10.45
N ILE A 113 9.86 -14.61 -9.67
CA ILE A 113 9.23 -13.41 -10.20
C ILE A 113 10.29 -12.51 -10.83
N PRO A 114 10.10 -12.06 -12.09
CA PRO A 114 11.00 -11.12 -12.73
C PRO A 114 10.90 -9.73 -12.10
N ASP A 115 11.93 -8.91 -12.30
CA ASP A 115 11.90 -7.50 -11.92
C ASP A 115 10.90 -6.75 -12.80
N PRO A 116 9.81 -6.18 -12.24
CA PRO A 116 8.77 -5.51 -13.01
C PRO A 116 9.19 -4.12 -13.53
N PHE A 117 10.34 -3.58 -13.10
CA PHE A 117 10.85 -2.32 -13.64
C PHE A 117 12.40 -2.32 -13.72
N PRO A 118 13.00 -3.06 -14.66
CA PRO A 118 14.45 -3.22 -14.77
C PRO A 118 15.22 -1.89 -14.83
N LEU A 119 14.61 -0.85 -15.39
CA LEU A 119 15.18 0.50 -15.47
C LEU A 119 15.53 1.09 -14.08
N LEU A 120 14.72 0.82 -13.06
CA LEU A 120 14.96 1.29 -11.69
C LEU A 120 16.00 0.46 -10.96
N SER A 121 16.23 -0.79 -11.37
CA SER A 121 17.26 -1.68 -10.81
C SER A 121 18.63 -1.52 -11.46
N ALA A 122 18.73 -0.78 -12.56
CA ALA A 122 19.98 -0.57 -13.28
C ALA A 122 21.06 0.08 -12.39
N ASN A 123 22.26 -0.50 -12.39
CA ASN A 123 23.41 0.00 -11.63
C ASN A 123 24.65 0.18 -12.53
N PRO A 124 25.14 1.42 -12.76
CA PRO A 124 24.55 2.68 -12.30
C PRO A 124 23.24 3.01 -13.02
N PRO A 125 22.34 3.79 -12.41
CA PRO A 125 21.10 4.20 -13.06
C PRO A 125 21.40 5.06 -14.31
N PRO A 126 20.56 5.01 -15.35
CA PRO A 126 20.74 5.81 -16.56
C PRO A 126 20.83 7.31 -16.25
N LYS A 127 21.70 8.04 -16.95
CA LYS A 127 21.90 9.48 -16.73
C LYS A 127 20.62 10.31 -16.93
N ASN A 128 19.75 9.86 -17.84
CA ASN A 128 18.47 10.48 -18.17
C ASN A 128 17.29 9.94 -17.35
N LEU A 129 17.52 9.11 -16.32
CA LEU A 129 16.46 8.44 -15.56
C LEU A 129 15.38 9.40 -15.07
N LYS A 130 15.75 10.54 -14.47
CA LYS A 130 14.79 11.56 -14.00
C LYS A 130 13.90 12.15 -15.09
N SER A 131 14.32 12.07 -16.36
CA SER A 131 13.51 12.48 -17.50
C SER A 131 12.57 11.37 -17.95
N LEU A 132 13.02 10.11 -17.86
CA LEU A 132 12.24 8.92 -18.21
C LEU A 132 11.13 8.64 -17.20
N LEU A 133 11.36 8.92 -15.91
CA LEU A 133 10.38 8.70 -14.84
C LEU A 133 9.28 9.77 -14.75
N ARG A 134 9.13 10.61 -15.77
CA ARG A 134 8.11 11.68 -15.77
C ARG A 134 6.83 11.18 -16.40
N ALA A 135 5.71 11.66 -15.89
CA ALA A 135 4.42 11.51 -16.55
C ALA A 135 4.47 12.02 -18.01
N PRO A 136 3.63 11.45 -18.91
CA PRO A 136 3.38 11.99 -20.24
C PRO A 136 3.11 13.50 -20.20
N GLU A 137 3.49 14.23 -21.25
CA GLU A 137 3.57 15.70 -21.20
C GLU A 137 2.28 16.40 -20.76
N HIS A 138 1.14 15.97 -21.28
CA HIS A 138 -0.19 16.47 -20.92
C HIS A 138 -0.66 16.01 -19.54
N ASN A 139 -0.10 14.93 -18.99
CA ASN A 139 -0.38 14.44 -17.63
C ASN A 139 0.57 15.00 -16.58
N ARG A 140 1.50 15.90 -16.94
CA ARG A 140 2.48 16.38 -15.95
C ARG A 140 1.77 17.10 -14.80
N PRO A 141 2.12 16.80 -13.54
CA PRO A 141 1.52 17.45 -12.39
C PRO A 141 1.78 18.97 -12.42
N PRO A 142 0.89 19.78 -11.81
CA PRO A 142 1.07 21.22 -11.74
C PRO A 142 2.36 21.58 -10.99
N ARG A 143 3.12 22.56 -11.49
CA ARG A 143 4.38 23.01 -10.85
C ARG A 143 4.22 23.52 -9.43
N LYS A 144 3.01 23.96 -9.07
CA LYS A 144 2.68 24.43 -7.72
C LYS A 144 1.55 23.55 -7.21
N HIS A 145 1.82 22.82 -6.15
CA HIS A 145 0.83 22.00 -5.47
C HIS A 145 -0.31 22.85 -4.93
N TYR A 146 -1.47 22.21 -4.83
CA TYR A 146 -2.64 22.77 -4.21
C TYR A 146 -2.42 23.02 -2.70
N PRO A 147 -2.92 24.14 -2.16
CA PRO A 147 -2.68 24.53 -0.76
C PRO A 147 -3.25 23.57 0.28
N GLU A 148 -4.23 22.74 -0.10
CA GLU A 148 -4.95 21.81 0.76
C GLU A 148 -4.08 20.66 1.30
N LYS A 149 -2.89 20.43 0.70
CA LYS A 149 -1.88 19.43 1.15
C LYS A 149 -2.50 18.07 1.49
N THR A 150 -3.20 17.49 0.53
CA THR A 150 -3.93 16.22 0.70
C THR A 150 -3.14 15.09 0.04
N PRO A 151 -2.58 14.15 0.81
CA PRO A 151 -1.78 13.06 0.26
C PRO A 151 -2.64 11.95 -0.34
N LEU A 152 -2.00 11.11 -1.15
CA LEU A 152 -2.48 9.77 -1.51
C LEU A 152 -1.77 8.72 -0.66
N LEU A 153 -2.53 7.96 0.11
CA LEU A 153 -2.03 6.85 0.92
C LEU A 153 -2.27 5.53 0.20
N ILE A 154 -1.21 4.75 -0.03
CA ILE A 154 -1.27 3.42 -0.64
C ILE A 154 -0.81 2.39 0.39
N GLY A 155 -1.74 1.58 0.90
CA GLY A 155 -1.41 0.53 1.86
C GLY A 155 -0.69 -0.63 1.19
N PHE A 156 0.46 -1.04 1.72
CA PHE A 156 1.22 -2.16 1.19
C PHE A 156 1.46 -3.25 2.21
N THR A 157 1.01 -4.47 1.93
CA THR A 157 1.33 -5.64 2.75
C THR A 157 2.22 -6.62 2.01
N ARG A 158 1.94 -6.91 0.74
CA ARG A 158 2.62 -7.95 -0.06
C ARG A 158 2.44 -7.73 -1.56
N ASN A 159 3.22 -8.43 -2.38
CA ASN A 159 3.22 -8.31 -3.85
C ASN A 159 3.82 -6.99 -4.36
N TRP A 160 5.14 -6.88 -4.29
CA TRP A 160 5.89 -5.71 -4.76
C TRP A 160 5.59 -5.29 -6.21
N PRO A 161 5.58 -6.22 -7.20
CA PRO A 161 5.24 -5.85 -8.58
C PRO A 161 3.88 -5.15 -8.72
N GLN A 162 2.88 -5.61 -7.98
CA GLN A 162 1.55 -5.01 -8.00
C GLN A 162 1.58 -3.57 -7.44
N LEU A 163 2.23 -3.36 -6.30
CA LEU A 163 2.40 -2.04 -5.71
C LEU A 163 3.13 -1.09 -6.67
N LEU A 164 4.25 -1.54 -7.26
CA LEU A 164 5.06 -0.71 -8.13
C LEU A 164 4.26 -0.27 -9.37
N GLN A 165 3.49 -1.18 -9.96
CA GLN A 165 2.56 -0.86 -11.04
C GLN A 165 1.55 0.20 -10.64
N CYS A 166 0.88 0.04 -9.49
CA CYS A 166 -0.09 1.00 -8.99
C CYS A 166 0.55 2.39 -8.81
N VAL A 167 1.69 2.47 -8.11
CA VAL A 167 2.44 3.72 -7.92
C VAL A 167 2.80 4.38 -9.25
N VAL A 168 3.38 3.61 -10.19
CA VAL A 168 3.79 4.14 -11.50
C VAL A 168 2.58 4.61 -12.31
N SER A 169 1.44 3.91 -12.23
CA SER A 169 0.21 4.32 -12.91
C SER A 169 -0.34 5.66 -12.39
N TYR A 170 -0.31 5.88 -11.07
CA TYR A 170 -0.69 7.17 -10.48
C TYR A 170 0.22 8.31 -10.94
N VAL A 171 1.54 8.07 -10.96
CA VAL A 171 2.50 9.04 -11.48
C VAL A 171 2.23 9.32 -12.97
N ALA A 172 1.99 8.30 -13.79
CA ALA A 172 1.67 8.44 -15.20
C ALA A 172 0.33 9.16 -15.45
N ALA A 173 -0.65 8.99 -14.56
CA ALA A 173 -1.92 9.70 -14.58
C ALA A 173 -1.82 11.15 -14.06
N GLY A 174 -0.64 11.60 -13.63
CA GLY A 174 -0.38 12.99 -13.25
C GLY A 174 -0.53 13.29 -11.77
N TRP A 175 -0.62 12.27 -10.92
CA TRP A 175 -0.48 12.47 -9.48
C TRP A 175 0.96 12.90 -9.16
N PRO A 176 1.17 14.01 -8.43
CA PRO A 176 2.51 14.41 -8.03
C PRO A 176 3.17 13.35 -7.14
N PRO A 177 4.35 12.79 -7.50
CA PRO A 177 4.99 11.74 -6.72
C PRO A 177 5.22 12.11 -5.24
N GLU A 178 5.54 13.37 -4.96
CA GLU A 178 5.78 13.88 -3.62
C GLU A 178 4.52 13.94 -2.73
N ASP A 179 3.32 13.85 -3.33
CA ASP A 179 2.04 13.73 -2.62
C ASP A 179 1.63 12.26 -2.42
N ILE A 180 2.39 11.29 -2.98
CA ILE A 180 2.15 9.85 -2.79
C ILE A 180 2.94 9.35 -1.58
N TYR A 181 2.26 8.61 -0.71
CA TYR A 181 2.81 7.94 0.45
C TYR A 181 2.46 6.46 0.41
N VAL A 182 3.45 5.62 0.16
CA VAL A 182 3.33 4.18 0.35
C VAL A 182 3.44 3.89 1.84
N VAL A 183 2.40 3.27 2.41
CA VAL A 183 2.38 2.84 3.80
C VAL A 183 2.77 1.37 3.87
N GLU A 184 4.04 1.12 4.21
CA GLU A 184 4.62 -0.21 4.38
C GLU A 184 4.02 -0.87 5.64
N ASN A 185 3.04 -1.73 5.43
CA ASN A 185 2.34 -2.55 6.41
C ASN A 185 2.76 -4.04 6.31
N THR A 186 4.05 -4.29 6.11
CA THR A 186 4.60 -5.65 5.90
C THR A 186 4.81 -6.42 7.20
N GLY A 187 4.97 -5.71 8.32
CA GLY A 187 5.37 -6.29 9.61
C GLY A 187 6.78 -6.86 9.64
N THR A 188 7.63 -6.53 8.65
CA THR A 188 9.05 -6.97 8.57
C THR A 188 10.01 -5.97 9.21
N MET A 189 9.46 -5.02 9.98
CA MET A 189 10.19 -3.96 10.68
C MET A 189 11.05 -3.16 9.69
N PHE A 190 12.35 -3.02 9.95
CA PHE A 190 13.26 -2.27 9.07
C PHE A 190 13.93 -3.11 7.99
N SER A 191 13.50 -4.36 7.78
CA SER A 191 14.20 -5.30 6.88
C SER A 191 14.22 -4.82 5.43
N ASN A 192 13.12 -4.27 4.93
CA ASN A 192 13.06 -3.67 3.59
C ASN A 192 13.94 -2.42 3.45
N ARG A 193 13.87 -1.50 4.43
CA ARG A 193 14.72 -0.30 4.48
C ARG A 193 16.21 -0.64 4.47
N GLU A 194 16.56 -1.76 5.09
CA GLU A 194 17.94 -2.26 5.21
C GLU A 194 18.33 -3.25 4.09
N ASN A 195 17.47 -3.41 3.07
CA ASN A 195 17.66 -4.30 1.91
C ASN A 195 17.97 -5.76 2.30
N ARG A 196 17.29 -6.29 3.32
CA ARG A 196 17.49 -7.66 3.82
C ARG A 196 16.55 -8.69 3.21
N LEU A 197 15.55 -8.25 2.45
CA LEU A 197 14.58 -9.13 1.79
C LEU A 197 14.86 -9.16 0.29
N THR A 198 14.63 -10.30 -0.35
CA THR A 198 14.75 -10.42 -1.81
C THR A 198 13.40 -10.22 -2.50
N LEU A 199 13.41 -9.92 -3.80
CA LEU A 199 12.20 -9.82 -4.64
C LEU A 199 11.29 -11.06 -4.57
N GLN A 200 11.78 -12.22 -4.15
CA GLN A 200 10.95 -13.42 -4.05
C GLN A 200 10.13 -13.47 -2.76
N ASN A 201 10.50 -12.67 -1.75
CA ASN A 201 9.79 -12.59 -0.48
C ASN A 201 8.43 -11.89 -0.66
N PRO A 202 7.32 -12.46 -0.13
CA PRO A 202 6.00 -11.83 -0.21
C PRO A 202 5.95 -10.39 0.30
N PHE A 203 6.78 -10.07 1.29
CA PHE A 203 6.79 -8.79 1.99
C PHE A 203 7.88 -7.83 1.49
N TYR A 204 8.53 -8.16 0.37
CA TYR A 204 9.56 -7.32 -0.23
C TYR A 204 9.01 -5.96 -0.62
N LEU A 205 9.77 -4.89 -0.34
CA LEU A 205 9.53 -3.54 -0.82
C LEU A 205 10.86 -2.82 -1.00
N ASN A 206 11.05 -2.14 -2.13
CA ASN A 206 12.29 -1.42 -2.42
C ASN A 206 12.17 0.09 -2.15
N HIS A 207 12.68 0.51 -0.99
CA HIS A 207 12.71 1.94 -0.59
C HIS A 207 13.51 2.81 -1.56
N THR A 208 14.57 2.27 -2.17
CA THR A 208 15.41 3.02 -3.10
C THR A 208 14.66 3.32 -4.39
N GLN A 209 13.96 2.33 -4.94
CA GLN A 209 13.19 2.51 -6.17
C GLN A 209 12.02 3.48 -5.98
N LEU A 210 11.29 3.41 -4.86
CA LEU A 210 10.24 4.39 -4.54
C LEU A 210 10.82 5.81 -4.40
N SER A 211 11.99 5.94 -3.77
CA SER A 211 12.69 7.22 -3.68
C SER A 211 13.14 7.77 -5.04
N MET A 212 13.55 6.89 -5.97
CA MET A 212 13.88 7.26 -7.34
C MET A 212 12.67 7.79 -8.12
N LEU A 213 11.47 7.27 -7.85
CA LEU A 213 10.21 7.77 -8.37
C LEU A 213 9.75 9.09 -7.70
N GLY A 214 10.35 9.47 -6.57
CA GLY A 214 9.99 10.68 -5.81
C GLY A 214 8.87 10.45 -4.79
N VAL A 215 8.54 9.19 -4.50
CA VAL A 215 7.44 8.78 -3.62
C VAL A 215 7.94 8.63 -2.19
N ASN A 216 7.06 8.93 -1.22
CA ASN A 216 7.36 8.81 0.20
C ASN A 216 7.00 7.42 0.73
N VAL A 217 7.71 6.96 1.77
CA VAL A 217 7.38 5.72 2.48
C VAL A 217 7.13 6.02 3.96
N ILE A 218 6.03 5.49 4.49
CA ILE A 218 5.72 5.45 5.93
C ILE A 218 5.75 3.99 6.36
N ILE A 219 6.47 3.67 7.42
CA ILE A 219 6.58 2.29 7.93
C ILE A 219 5.64 2.14 9.13
N THR A 220 4.78 1.13 9.12
CA THR A 220 3.97 0.81 10.30
C THR A 220 4.83 0.13 11.38
N PRO A 221 4.51 0.28 12.67
CA PRO A 221 5.30 -0.32 13.74
C PRO A 221 5.20 -1.85 13.80
N THR A 222 4.16 -2.42 13.20
CA THR A 222 3.88 -3.86 13.11
C THR A 222 2.91 -4.10 11.95
N LEU A 223 2.62 -5.36 11.64
CA LEU A 223 1.53 -5.70 10.73
C LEU A 223 0.17 -5.34 11.36
N LEU A 224 -0.54 -4.44 10.70
CA LEU A 224 -1.88 -3.99 11.06
C LEU A 224 -2.94 -4.69 10.18
N THR A 225 -4.11 -4.96 10.75
CA THR A 225 -5.30 -5.34 9.97
C THR A 225 -5.84 -4.14 9.17
N PHE A 226 -6.80 -4.34 8.27
CA PHE A 226 -7.36 -3.24 7.48
C PHE A 226 -7.94 -2.14 8.36
N ALA A 227 -8.80 -2.47 9.33
CA ALA A 227 -9.39 -1.47 10.24
C ALA A 227 -8.32 -0.72 11.07
N GLN A 228 -7.29 -1.44 11.52
CA GLN A 228 -6.16 -0.84 12.22
C GLN A 228 -5.32 0.08 11.32
N LEU A 229 -5.14 -0.29 10.06
CA LEU A 229 -4.42 0.51 9.06
C LEU A 229 -5.20 1.79 8.71
N GLN A 230 -6.52 1.71 8.58
CA GLN A 230 -7.36 2.90 8.39
C GLN A 230 -7.26 3.86 9.59
N ASN A 231 -7.26 3.33 10.82
CA ASN A 231 -6.99 4.15 12.01
C ASN A 231 -5.57 4.71 12.04
N PHE A 232 -4.59 3.98 11.51
CA PHE A 232 -3.22 4.49 11.33
C PHE A 232 -3.17 5.66 10.33
N TYR A 233 -3.95 5.63 9.25
CA TYR A 233 -4.08 6.77 8.34
C TYR A 233 -4.67 7.99 9.03
N LEU A 234 -5.71 7.82 9.85
CA LEU A 234 -6.27 8.92 10.66
C LEU A 234 -5.23 9.49 11.63
N HIS A 235 -4.43 8.62 12.25
CA HIS A 235 -3.34 9.03 13.13
C HIS A 235 -2.29 9.86 12.38
N GLU A 236 -1.81 9.39 11.23
CA GLU A 236 -0.86 10.14 10.40
C GLU A 236 -1.46 11.48 9.94
N ALA A 237 -2.74 11.50 9.58
CA ALA A 237 -3.45 12.72 9.21
C ALA A 237 -3.56 13.73 10.37
N LEU A 238 -3.68 13.27 11.62
CA LEU A 238 -3.58 14.14 12.81
C LEU A 238 -2.15 14.68 12.99
N VAL A 239 -1.15 13.80 12.98
CA VAL A 239 0.26 14.15 13.19
C VAL A 239 0.75 15.16 12.15
N ARG A 240 0.30 15.00 10.90
CA ARG A 240 0.72 15.83 9.75
C ARG A 240 -0.24 16.97 9.44
N SER A 241 -1.32 17.09 10.23
CA SER A 241 -2.36 18.11 10.05
C SER A 241 -3.01 18.07 8.65
N TRP A 242 -3.23 16.88 8.11
CA TRP A 242 -4.03 16.65 6.91
C TRP A 242 -5.51 16.63 7.28
N PRO A 243 -6.33 17.62 6.86
CA PRO A 243 -7.76 17.64 7.18
C PRO A 243 -8.54 16.56 6.42
N ALA A 244 -8.02 16.18 5.25
CA ALA A 244 -8.50 15.10 4.43
C ALA A 244 -7.30 14.40 3.78
N PHE A 245 -7.49 13.17 3.33
CA PHE A 245 -6.52 12.41 2.55
C PHE A 245 -7.23 11.51 1.55
N PHE A 246 -6.54 11.17 0.47
CA PHE A 246 -6.96 10.09 -0.42
C PHE A 246 -6.33 8.79 0.06
N TRP A 247 -7.06 7.69 -0.04
CA TRP A 247 -6.50 6.35 0.12
C TRP A 247 -6.89 5.49 -1.08
N THR A 248 -6.01 4.56 -1.47
CA THR A 248 -6.24 3.68 -2.61
C THR A 248 -5.74 2.27 -2.35
N HIS A 249 -6.38 1.32 -3.03
CA HIS A 249 -5.92 -0.06 -3.13
C HIS A 249 -4.58 -0.14 -3.88
N GLN A 250 -3.76 -1.15 -3.55
CA GLN A 250 -2.46 -1.36 -4.21
C GLN A 250 -2.58 -2.16 -5.53
N ASP A 251 -3.70 -2.80 -5.78
CA ASP A 251 -3.98 -3.67 -6.93
C ASP A 251 -4.71 -2.97 -8.07
N LEU A 252 -4.39 -1.69 -8.29
CA LEU A 252 -5.00 -0.87 -9.33
C LEU A 252 -4.04 -0.52 -10.46
N VAL A 253 -4.61 -0.25 -11.62
CA VAL A 253 -3.99 0.53 -12.71
C VAL A 253 -4.90 1.72 -13.00
N VAL A 254 -4.36 2.92 -12.94
CA VAL A 254 -5.13 4.15 -13.15
C VAL A 254 -4.68 4.95 -14.36
N PHE A 255 -5.64 5.59 -15.04
CA PHE A 255 -5.40 6.47 -16.17
C PHE A 255 -6.24 7.74 -16.06
N SER A 256 -5.64 8.86 -16.44
CA SER A 256 -6.41 10.05 -16.82
C SER A 256 -7.16 9.77 -18.11
N ASP A 257 -8.37 10.30 -18.23
CA ASP A 257 -9.17 10.15 -19.46
C ASP A 257 -8.68 11.13 -20.54
N GLU A 258 -7.81 10.64 -21.43
CA GLU A 258 -7.26 11.41 -22.56
C GLU A 258 -8.24 11.54 -23.73
N SER A 259 -9.24 10.65 -23.80
CA SER A 259 -10.29 10.67 -24.83
C SER A 259 -11.37 11.72 -24.57
N ALA A 260 -11.63 12.06 -23.31
CA ALA A 260 -12.58 13.10 -22.93
C ALA A 260 -12.08 14.53 -23.16
N ALA A 261 -10.92 14.70 -23.80
CA ALA A 261 -10.40 15.99 -24.24
C ALA A 261 -11.26 16.56 -25.39
N GLY A 262 -12.44 17.06 -25.07
CA GLY A 262 -13.24 17.89 -25.98
C GLY A 262 -12.58 19.27 -26.21
N PRO A 263 -13.30 20.26 -26.76
CA PRO A 263 -12.77 21.63 -26.99
C PRO A 263 -12.45 22.41 -25.70
N GLY A 264 -12.62 21.82 -24.52
CA GLY A 264 -12.35 22.42 -23.21
C GLY A 264 -10.92 22.15 -22.70
N PRO A 265 -10.56 22.69 -21.53
CA PRO A 265 -9.28 22.39 -20.89
C PRO A 265 -9.20 20.90 -20.48
N TYR A 266 -8.05 20.29 -20.74
CA TYR A 266 -7.72 18.95 -20.27
C TYR A 266 -7.50 18.94 -18.76
N TYR A 267 -8.03 17.93 -18.06
CA TYR A 267 -7.84 17.74 -16.63
C TYR A 267 -7.39 16.31 -16.36
N THR A 268 -6.28 16.18 -15.62
CA THR A 268 -5.77 14.90 -15.16
C THR A 268 -6.68 14.27 -14.10
N LEU A 269 -6.47 12.99 -13.81
CA LEU A 269 -7.10 12.30 -12.68
C LEU A 269 -6.86 13.07 -11.37
N TYR A 270 -5.64 13.58 -11.17
CA TYR A 270 -5.30 14.40 -10.01
C TYR A 270 -6.10 15.72 -9.96
N ASP A 271 -6.19 16.46 -11.07
CA ASP A 271 -6.95 17.71 -11.12
C ASP A 271 -8.43 17.49 -10.79
N ARG A 272 -9.02 16.39 -11.28
CA ARG A 272 -10.41 16.02 -11.00
C ARG A 272 -10.61 15.61 -9.55
N ALA A 273 -9.69 14.81 -8.98
CA ALA A 273 -9.72 14.42 -7.57
C ALA A 273 -9.66 15.65 -6.64
N VAL A 274 -8.74 16.57 -6.91
CA VAL A 274 -8.62 17.82 -6.15
C VAL A 274 -9.82 18.74 -6.36
N GLY A 275 -10.38 18.78 -7.58
CA GLY A 275 -11.61 19.52 -7.87
C GLY A 275 -12.78 19.06 -7.00
N VAL A 276 -12.93 17.76 -6.78
CA VAL A 276 -13.94 17.19 -5.86
C VAL A 276 -13.65 17.59 -4.41
N LEU A 277 -12.40 17.49 -3.96
CA LEU A 277 -12.01 17.97 -2.63
C LEU A 277 -12.39 19.44 -2.44
N GLN A 278 -12.02 20.31 -3.38
CA GLN A 278 -12.31 21.74 -3.31
C GLN A 278 -13.81 22.02 -3.27
N TYR A 279 -14.60 21.31 -4.07
CA TYR A 279 -16.04 21.37 -4.01
C TYR A 279 -16.57 21.00 -2.61
N LEU A 280 -16.10 19.89 -2.04
CA LEU A 280 -16.55 19.43 -0.71
C LEU A 280 -16.06 20.31 0.45
N LEU A 281 -15.05 21.15 0.24
CA LEU A 281 -14.61 22.16 1.20
C LEU A 281 -15.44 23.46 1.17
N LEU A 282 -16.34 23.63 0.20
CA LEU A 282 -17.20 24.81 0.14
C LEU A 282 -18.19 24.85 1.33
N PRO A 283 -18.51 26.02 1.90
CA PRO A 283 -19.48 26.13 3.00
C PRO A 283 -20.89 25.65 2.67
N SER A 284 -21.25 25.61 1.38
CA SER A 284 -22.55 25.13 0.89
C SER A 284 -22.62 23.60 0.76
N SER A 285 -21.49 22.91 0.87
CA SER A 285 -21.43 21.46 0.70
C SER A 285 -22.02 20.74 1.91
N PRO A 286 -22.61 19.54 1.72
CA PRO A 286 -23.14 18.76 2.83
C PRO A 286 -22.02 18.41 3.82
N ARG A 287 -22.38 18.13 5.08
CA ARG A 287 -21.46 17.46 6.01
C ARG A 287 -21.10 16.11 5.38
N TRP A 288 -19.85 15.95 4.97
CA TRP A 288 -19.40 14.78 4.21
C TRP A 288 -18.33 14.00 4.97
N ALA A 289 -18.28 12.69 4.75
CA ALA A 289 -17.27 11.82 5.34
C ALA A 289 -16.38 11.15 4.30
N HIS A 290 -16.98 10.54 3.29
CA HIS A 290 -16.28 9.86 2.21
C HIS A 290 -16.76 10.36 0.85
N HIS A 291 -15.86 10.34 -0.13
CA HIS A 291 -16.21 10.45 -1.53
C HIS A 291 -15.46 9.38 -2.32
N PHE A 292 -16.21 8.49 -2.95
CA PHE A 292 -15.73 7.29 -3.63
C PHE A 292 -15.42 7.56 -5.10
N PHE A 293 -14.34 6.97 -5.60
CA PHE A 293 -13.93 7.00 -7.00
C PHE A 293 -13.73 5.55 -7.45
N ALA A 294 -14.67 5.06 -8.26
CA ALA A 294 -14.79 3.64 -8.63
C ALA A 294 -14.89 2.73 -7.39
N TYR A 295 -16.04 2.77 -6.71
CA TYR A 295 -16.26 2.08 -5.43
C TYR A 295 -15.19 2.50 -4.38
N ASP A 296 -14.70 1.57 -3.55
CA ASP A 296 -13.69 1.85 -2.52
C ASP A 296 -12.24 1.85 -3.05
N HIS A 297 -12.04 1.64 -4.35
CA HIS A 297 -10.70 1.51 -4.95
C HIS A 297 -9.85 2.76 -4.74
N LEU A 298 -10.42 3.95 -4.91
CA LEU A 298 -9.84 5.23 -4.53
C LEU A 298 -10.89 6.04 -3.78
N THR A 299 -10.57 6.50 -2.57
CA THR A 299 -11.53 7.20 -1.72
C THR A 299 -10.90 8.46 -1.13
N LEU A 300 -11.64 9.58 -1.19
CA LEU A 300 -11.34 10.78 -0.42
C LEU A 300 -11.99 10.68 0.96
N VAL A 301 -11.20 10.88 2.01
CA VAL A 301 -11.62 10.73 3.40
C VAL A 301 -11.52 12.05 4.15
N ASN A 302 -12.63 12.48 4.76
CA ASN A 302 -12.65 13.56 5.74
C ASN A 302 -12.24 13.02 7.11
N ARG A 303 -11.03 13.38 7.56
CA ARG A 303 -10.46 12.89 8.81
C ARG A 303 -11.39 13.16 9.99
N ASP A 304 -11.92 14.38 10.10
CA ASP A 304 -12.65 14.82 11.28
C ASP A 304 -14.02 14.14 11.38
N ALA A 305 -14.67 13.85 10.25
CA ALA A 305 -15.92 13.10 10.21
C ALA A 305 -15.74 11.66 10.74
N VAL A 306 -14.67 10.99 10.30
CA VAL A 306 -14.36 9.62 10.74
C VAL A 306 -13.97 9.57 12.21
N LEU A 307 -13.23 10.58 12.70
CA LEU A 307 -12.89 10.70 14.13
C LEU A 307 -14.12 10.99 15.00
N GLU A 308 -15.10 11.76 14.53
CA GLU A 308 -16.32 12.09 15.28
C GLU A 308 -17.14 10.84 15.63
N VAL A 309 -17.15 9.82 14.76
CA VAL A 309 -17.84 8.54 15.00
C VAL A 309 -16.97 7.51 15.72
N GLY A 310 -15.76 7.89 16.17
CA GLY A 310 -14.86 7.04 16.95
C GLY A 310 -13.86 6.22 16.14
N GLY A 311 -13.67 6.52 14.86
CA GLY A 311 -12.74 5.77 14.00
C GLY A 311 -13.25 4.38 13.61
N TRP A 312 -12.39 3.60 12.96
CA TRP A 312 -12.69 2.23 12.51
C TRP A 312 -12.68 1.27 13.71
N ASP A 313 -13.63 0.34 13.76
CA ASP A 313 -13.67 -0.65 14.85
C ASP A 313 -12.58 -1.70 14.65
N ALA A 314 -11.53 -1.63 15.47
CA ALA A 314 -10.39 -2.52 15.35
C ALA A 314 -10.70 -4.00 15.68
N HIS A 315 -11.86 -4.30 16.29
CA HIS A 315 -12.31 -5.69 16.48
C HIS A 315 -12.92 -6.29 15.21
N ILE A 316 -13.23 -5.48 14.19
CA ILE A 316 -13.67 -5.92 12.87
C ILE A 316 -12.49 -5.75 11.89
N PRO A 317 -11.53 -6.68 11.85
CA PRO A 317 -10.20 -6.46 11.27
C PRO A 317 -10.16 -6.27 9.75
N PHE A 318 -11.03 -6.95 8.99
CA PHE A 318 -11.05 -6.93 7.52
C PHE A 318 -12.48 -6.76 7.00
N TYR A 319 -13.09 -7.78 6.40
CA TYR A 319 -14.42 -7.63 5.80
C TYR A 319 -15.49 -7.32 6.86
N ALA A 320 -16.54 -6.61 6.41
CA ALA A 320 -17.62 -6.00 7.19
C ALA A 320 -17.25 -4.72 7.97
N THR A 321 -15.98 -4.34 8.02
CA THR A 321 -15.54 -3.12 8.73
C THR A 321 -15.95 -1.83 8.01
N ASP A 322 -16.01 -1.90 6.68
CA ASP A 322 -16.55 -0.87 5.78
C ASP A 322 -18.05 -0.69 6.02
N CYS A 323 -18.79 -1.79 6.09
CA CYS A 323 -20.21 -1.77 6.39
C CYS A 323 -20.48 -1.12 7.75
N ASP A 324 -19.69 -1.46 8.78
CA ASP A 324 -19.77 -0.84 10.11
C ASP A 324 -19.42 0.65 10.10
N MET A 325 -18.36 1.05 9.41
CA MET A 325 -17.92 2.44 9.38
C MET A 325 -18.92 3.31 8.61
N TYR A 326 -19.28 2.90 7.39
CA TYR A 326 -20.11 3.71 6.49
C TYR A 326 -21.50 3.94 7.06
N VAL A 327 -22.08 2.96 7.73
CA VAL A 327 -23.39 3.10 8.36
C VAL A 327 -23.34 3.97 9.62
N ARG A 328 -22.26 3.90 10.42
CA ARG A 328 -22.06 4.81 11.57
C ARG A 328 -21.95 6.26 11.13
N LEU A 329 -21.24 6.52 10.03
CA LEU A 329 -21.18 7.85 9.41
C LEU A 329 -22.55 8.31 8.93
N MET A 330 -23.30 7.42 8.26
CA MET A 330 -24.68 7.72 7.83
C MET A 330 -25.58 8.09 9.01
N TRP A 331 -25.59 7.31 10.10
CA TRP A 331 -26.37 7.61 11.30
C TRP A 331 -25.95 8.92 11.98
N ALA A 332 -24.67 9.28 11.89
CA ALA A 332 -24.17 10.58 12.36
C ALA A 332 -24.53 11.75 11.43
N GLY A 333 -25.23 11.50 10.32
CA GLY A 333 -25.69 12.52 9.37
C GLY A 333 -24.63 12.96 8.37
N TYR A 334 -23.58 12.16 8.16
CA TYR A 334 -22.58 12.41 7.15
C TYR A 334 -22.98 11.86 5.79
N TRP A 335 -22.93 12.73 4.78
CA TRP A 335 -23.06 12.37 3.39
C TRP A 335 -21.83 11.61 2.90
N GLN A 336 -22.08 10.63 2.04
CA GLN A 336 -21.08 9.86 1.32
C GLN A 336 -21.53 9.82 -0.13
N GLY A 337 -20.64 10.15 -1.05
CA GLY A 337 -20.97 10.24 -2.47
C GLY A 337 -19.96 9.56 -3.36
N GLU A 338 -20.23 9.58 -4.65
CA GLU A 338 -19.42 8.94 -5.68
C GLU A 338 -19.31 9.81 -6.92
N SER A 339 -18.20 9.69 -7.63
CA SER A 339 -18.03 10.27 -8.97
C SER A 339 -16.92 9.56 -9.73
N GLU A 340 -16.99 9.59 -11.05
CA GLU A 340 -15.90 9.14 -11.91
C GLU A 340 -14.94 10.30 -12.21
N ILE A 341 -13.64 10.08 -12.02
CA ILE A 341 -12.59 11.08 -12.23
C ILE A 341 -11.52 10.64 -13.25
N GLY A 342 -11.69 9.49 -13.85
CA GLY A 342 -10.73 8.85 -14.75
C GLY A 342 -11.06 7.37 -14.88
N ILE A 343 -10.10 6.61 -15.41
CA ILE A 343 -10.22 5.17 -15.56
C ILE A 343 -9.43 4.53 -14.43
N ILE A 344 -10.12 3.88 -13.50
CA ILE A 344 -9.53 3.21 -12.34
C ILE A 344 -9.89 1.74 -12.47
N LEU A 345 -8.90 0.90 -12.79
CA LEU A 345 -9.10 -0.51 -13.09
C LEU A 345 -8.55 -1.37 -11.96
N ASP A 346 -9.37 -2.30 -11.51
CA ASP A 346 -9.02 -3.21 -10.44
C ASP A 346 -8.46 -4.51 -11.02
N VAL A 347 -7.16 -4.72 -10.90
CA VAL A 347 -6.43 -5.77 -11.64
C VAL A 347 -5.82 -6.81 -10.71
N ASN A 348 -5.52 -8.00 -11.21
CA ASN A 348 -4.82 -9.06 -10.46
C ASN A 348 -3.52 -9.54 -11.16
N THR A 349 -3.16 -8.91 -12.27
CA THR A 349 -1.94 -9.15 -13.02
C THR A 349 -1.07 -7.90 -13.04
N VAL A 350 0.17 -8.07 -13.51
CA VAL A 350 1.19 -7.02 -13.57
C VAL A 350 1.79 -7.04 -14.97
N LEU A 351 2.04 -5.85 -15.52
CA LEU A 351 2.76 -5.68 -16.78
C LEU A 351 4.17 -6.28 -16.68
N ASP A 352 4.66 -6.82 -17.78
CA ASP A 352 6.01 -7.39 -17.85
C ASP A 352 7.09 -6.32 -17.59
N ASP A 353 6.85 -5.08 -18.02
CA ASP A 353 7.62 -3.89 -17.64
C ASP A 353 6.69 -2.70 -17.40
N VAL A 354 6.58 -2.27 -16.14
CA VAL A 354 5.69 -1.16 -15.74
C VAL A 354 6.14 0.19 -16.30
N GLY A 355 7.37 0.30 -16.83
CA GLY A 355 7.86 1.47 -17.54
C GLY A 355 7.02 1.84 -18.77
N ALA A 356 6.25 0.89 -19.32
CA ALA A 356 5.30 1.13 -20.40
C ALA A 356 4.24 2.19 -20.04
N LEU A 357 3.80 2.23 -18.77
CA LEU A 357 2.83 3.22 -18.28
C LEU A 357 3.33 4.67 -18.40
N LEU A 358 4.65 4.87 -18.32
CA LEU A 358 5.30 6.16 -18.48
C LEU A 358 5.57 6.51 -19.96
N ARG A 359 5.16 5.64 -20.90
CA ARG A 359 5.40 5.76 -22.35
C ARG A 359 6.87 5.92 -22.69
N ILE A 360 7.71 5.14 -22.01
CA ILE A 360 9.15 5.13 -22.28
C ILE A 360 9.38 4.45 -23.65
N PRO A 361 10.07 5.11 -24.60
CA PRO A 361 10.33 4.52 -25.91
C PRO A 361 11.07 3.18 -25.81
N GLY A 362 10.58 2.18 -26.53
CA GLY A 362 11.12 0.81 -26.55
C GLY A 362 10.62 -0.11 -25.44
N ILE A 363 9.74 0.36 -24.54
CA ILE A 363 9.07 -0.50 -23.55
C ILE A 363 7.64 -0.74 -24.01
N ARG A 364 7.31 -2.01 -24.31
CA ARG A 364 5.97 -2.46 -24.72
C ARG A 364 5.15 -2.88 -23.51
N ALA A 365 3.86 -2.57 -23.54
CA ALA A 365 2.92 -3.08 -22.57
C ALA A 365 2.46 -4.49 -22.99
N SER A 366 2.68 -5.45 -22.10
CA SER A 366 2.22 -6.83 -22.18
C SER A 366 2.14 -7.39 -20.75
N PHE A 367 1.42 -8.50 -20.58
CA PHE A 367 1.41 -9.23 -19.31
C PHE A 367 1.26 -10.73 -19.57
N ALA A 368 1.78 -11.55 -18.65
CA ALA A 368 1.66 -13.00 -18.75
C ALA A 368 0.19 -13.48 -18.70
N GLY A 369 -0.21 -14.29 -19.68
CA GLY A 369 -1.58 -14.80 -19.85
C GLY A 369 -2.51 -13.87 -20.63
N ASP A 370 -1.96 -12.92 -21.40
CA ASP A 370 -2.73 -12.17 -22.40
C ASP A 370 -2.91 -13.04 -23.66
N ASP A 371 -3.90 -13.92 -23.65
CA ASP A 371 -4.17 -14.84 -24.77
C ASP A 371 -4.81 -14.11 -25.97
N TYR A 372 -5.06 -12.80 -25.90
CA TYR A 372 -5.73 -12.03 -26.95
C TYR A 372 -4.96 -12.06 -28.29
N GLU A 373 -3.62 -12.03 -28.26
CA GLU A 373 -2.81 -12.16 -29.47
C GLU A 373 -2.89 -13.58 -30.07
N GLU A 374 -3.12 -14.62 -29.25
CA GLU A 374 -3.28 -16.01 -29.69
C GLU A 374 -4.73 -16.33 -30.10
N GLU A 375 -5.74 -15.70 -29.49
CA GLU A 375 -7.16 -15.87 -29.80
C GLU A 375 -7.58 -15.12 -31.08
N GLU A 376 -7.01 -13.94 -31.37
CA GLU A 376 -7.18 -13.31 -32.69
C GLU A 376 -6.59 -14.18 -33.80
N GLU A 377 -5.40 -14.77 -33.60
CA GLU A 377 -4.80 -15.70 -34.56
C GLU A 377 -5.67 -16.98 -34.74
N ASN A 378 -6.17 -17.57 -33.65
CA ASN A 378 -6.95 -18.81 -33.72
C ASN A 378 -8.39 -18.64 -34.23
N SER A 379 -9.03 -17.49 -33.97
CA SER A 379 -10.38 -17.20 -34.48
C SER A 379 -10.39 -16.90 -35.99
N ARG A 380 -9.29 -16.38 -36.53
CA ARG A 380 -9.08 -16.11 -37.97
C ARG A 380 -8.79 -17.37 -38.78
N ASN A 381 -7.97 -18.29 -38.25
CA ASN A 381 -7.69 -19.60 -38.88
C ASN A 381 -8.95 -20.48 -39.08
N ASN A 382 -10.08 -20.15 -38.43
CA ASN A 382 -11.35 -20.86 -38.59
C ASN A 382 -12.34 -20.14 -39.54
N SER A 383 -11.98 -18.99 -40.10
CA SER A 383 -12.86 -18.09 -40.83
C SER A 383 -12.22 -17.61 -42.14
N THR A 384 -12.55 -18.30 -43.24
CA THR A 384 -12.37 -17.96 -44.68
C THR A 384 -11.06 -18.34 -45.40
N THR A 385 -11.17 -18.43 -46.74
CA THR A 385 -10.31 -19.10 -47.74
C THR A 385 -8.83 -18.66 -47.80
N GLU A 386 -7.92 -19.60 -48.11
CA GLU A 386 -6.44 -19.50 -48.20
C GLU A 386 -5.85 -18.21 -48.86
N GLU A 387 -6.51 -17.61 -49.86
CA GLU A 387 -6.02 -16.38 -50.51
C GLU A 387 -6.26 -15.10 -49.68
N LYS A 388 -7.21 -15.12 -48.73
CA LYS A 388 -7.42 -14.00 -47.80
C LYS A 388 -6.50 -14.08 -46.59
N GLU A 389 -6.05 -15.27 -46.22
CA GLU A 389 -5.13 -15.49 -45.10
C GLU A 389 -3.77 -14.82 -45.39
N GLU A 390 -3.22 -14.96 -46.60
CA GLU A 390 -1.93 -14.33 -46.95
C GLU A 390 -2.00 -12.78 -46.96
N GLU A 391 -3.10 -12.19 -47.45
CA GLU A 391 -3.26 -10.72 -47.44
C GLU A 391 -3.52 -10.16 -46.03
N GLU A 392 -4.32 -10.86 -45.21
CA GLU A 392 -4.60 -10.47 -43.82
C GLU A 392 -3.37 -10.68 -42.91
N GLU A 393 -2.60 -11.76 -43.09
CA GLU A 393 -1.33 -11.99 -42.38
C GLU A 393 -0.27 -10.95 -42.73
N GLU A 394 -0.11 -10.59 -44.01
CA GLU A 394 0.82 -9.53 -44.42
C GLU A 394 0.39 -8.16 -43.87
N GLU A 395 -0.92 -7.85 -43.86
CA GLU A 395 -1.45 -6.61 -43.28
C GLU A 395 -1.24 -6.55 -41.76
N ASP A 396 -1.44 -7.66 -41.05
CA ASP A 396 -1.23 -7.81 -39.61
C ASP A 396 0.26 -7.73 -39.23
N GLU A 397 1.15 -8.41 -39.95
CA GLU A 397 2.59 -8.30 -39.73
C GLU A 397 3.06 -6.85 -39.97
N SER A 398 2.53 -6.20 -41.01
CA SER A 398 2.80 -4.78 -41.27
C SER A 398 2.30 -3.87 -40.14
N THR A 399 1.15 -4.20 -39.55
CA THR A 399 0.52 -3.43 -38.46
C THR A 399 1.28 -3.63 -37.17
N ARG A 400 1.63 -4.87 -36.81
CA ARG A 400 2.51 -5.22 -35.68
C ARG A 400 3.85 -4.51 -35.80
N LYS A 401 4.48 -4.54 -36.98
CA LYS A 401 5.76 -3.85 -37.22
C LYS A 401 5.63 -2.33 -37.11
N ARG A 402 4.55 -1.74 -37.60
CA ARG A 402 4.26 -0.30 -37.43
C ARG A 402 4.06 0.07 -35.95
N LEU A 403 3.34 -0.76 -35.20
CA LEU A 403 3.16 -0.60 -33.75
C LEU A 403 4.49 -0.71 -33.01
N ASP A 404 5.32 -1.70 -33.34
CA ASP A 404 6.65 -1.86 -32.74
C ASP A 404 7.55 -0.67 -33.08
N ASP A 405 7.58 -0.21 -34.33
CA ASP A 405 8.31 0.99 -34.74
C ASP A 405 7.81 2.24 -33.98
N GLN A 406 6.50 2.34 -33.76
CA GLN A 406 5.89 3.41 -32.99
C GLN A 406 6.29 3.35 -31.51
N VAL A 407 6.18 2.19 -30.85
CA VAL A 407 6.55 2.00 -29.45
C VAL A 407 8.04 2.26 -29.25
N ASN A 408 8.89 1.77 -30.16
CA ASN A 408 10.34 2.00 -30.14
C ASN A 408 10.70 3.48 -30.25
N LYS A 409 9.92 4.27 -30.98
CA LYS A 409 10.21 5.68 -31.23
C LYS A 409 9.55 6.63 -30.21
N ASN A 410 8.31 6.36 -29.85
CA ASN A 410 7.43 7.28 -29.12
C ASN A 410 6.91 6.72 -27.79
N GLY A 411 7.12 5.43 -27.50
CA GLY A 411 6.49 4.73 -26.38
C GLY A 411 5.06 4.28 -26.69
N GLU A 412 4.44 3.64 -25.69
CA GLU A 412 3.06 3.14 -25.80
C GLU A 412 2.01 4.24 -25.98
N THR A 413 0.88 3.88 -26.61
CA THR A 413 -0.28 4.78 -26.72
C THR A 413 -1.17 4.69 -25.49
N TRP A 414 -1.94 5.75 -25.24
CA TRP A 414 -2.92 5.75 -24.16
C TRP A 414 -4.00 4.68 -24.40
N GLU A 415 -4.51 4.59 -25.63
CA GLU A 415 -5.58 3.68 -26.01
C GLU A 415 -5.19 2.23 -25.73
N ARG A 416 -3.97 1.84 -26.13
CA ARG A 416 -3.46 0.48 -25.92
C ARG A 416 -3.24 0.17 -24.45
N LEU A 417 -2.71 1.12 -23.67
CA LEU A 417 -2.53 0.94 -22.23
C LEU A 417 -3.87 0.74 -21.51
N VAL A 418 -4.90 1.52 -21.88
CA VAL A 418 -6.25 1.38 -21.33
C VAL A 418 -6.87 0.05 -21.74
N GLU A 419 -6.71 -0.36 -22.99
CA GLU A 419 -7.21 -1.65 -23.50
C GLU A 419 -6.58 -2.83 -22.76
N ILE A 420 -5.25 -2.83 -22.60
CA ILE A 420 -4.53 -3.83 -21.81
C ILE A 420 -5.03 -3.84 -20.36
N GLY A 421 -5.14 -2.67 -19.73
CA GLY A 421 -5.65 -2.56 -18.36
C GLY A 421 -7.06 -3.17 -18.21
N LYS A 422 -7.95 -2.96 -19.19
CA LYS A 422 -9.30 -3.55 -19.21
C LYS A 422 -9.25 -5.06 -19.35
N ARG A 423 -8.33 -5.61 -20.13
CA ARG A 423 -8.12 -7.07 -20.20
C ARG A 423 -7.62 -7.63 -18.87
N MET A 424 -6.68 -6.94 -18.23
CA MET A 424 -6.18 -7.32 -16.89
C MET A 424 -7.31 -7.32 -15.84
N GLU A 425 -8.21 -6.35 -15.88
CA GLU A 425 -9.41 -6.32 -15.04
C GLU A 425 -10.40 -7.44 -15.41
N GLY A 426 -10.60 -7.70 -16.69
CA GLY A 426 -11.42 -8.81 -17.18
C GLY A 426 -10.98 -10.16 -16.62
N ILE A 427 -9.67 -10.42 -16.54
CA ILE A 427 -9.09 -11.62 -15.93
C ILE A 427 -9.32 -11.68 -14.41
N LYS A 428 -9.36 -10.53 -13.73
CA LYS A 428 -9.64 -10.49 -12.28
C LYS A 428 -11.04 -10.99 -11.96
N TYR A 429 -12.01 -10.59 -12.78
CA TYR A 429 -13.42 -10.88 -12.58
C TYR A 429 -13.92 -12.09 -13.40
N SER A 430 -13.04 -12.77 -14.14
CA SER A 430 -13.36 -14.02 -14.82
C SER A 430 -13.63 -15.17 -13.83
N ASP A 431 -14.24 -16.24 -14.33
CA ASP A 431 -14.52 -17.48 -13.58
C ASP A 431 -15.21 -17.27 -12.22
N GLY A 432 -16.20 -16.38 -12.17
CA GLY A 432 -17.02 -16.17 -10.97
C GLY A 432 -16.24 -15.61 -9.77
N ASN A 433 -15.30 -14.71 -10.01
CA ASN A 433 -14.40 -14.10 -9.01
C ASN A 433 -13.34 -15.04 -8.42
N THR A 434 -13.14 -16.25 -8.97
CA THR A 434 -12.12 -17.20 -8.50
C THR A 434 -10.72 -16.56 -8.49
N TRP A 435 -10.46 -15.67 -9.45
CA TRP A 435 -9.15 -15.04 -9.64
C TRP A 435 -8.96 -13.72 -8.87
N ARG A 436 -10.00 -13.21 -8.21
CA ARG A 436 -10.05 -11.84 -7.65
C ARG A 436 -8.85 -11.51 -6.75
N ASN A 437 -8.49 -12.44 -5.85
CA ASN A 437 -7.44 -12.22 -4.85
C ASN A 437 -6.16 -13.04 -5.11
N THR A 438 -6.01 -13.67 -6.28
CA THR A 438 -4.86 -14.56 -6.55
C THR A 438 -3.52 -13.82 -6.66
N TRP A 439 -3.56 -12.52 -6.94
CA TRP A 439 -2.38 -11.65 -6.91
C TRP A 439 -1.68 -11.67 -5.55
N GLN A 440 -2.41 -11.90 -4.47
CA GLN A 440 -1.91 -11.86 -3.10
C GLN A 440 -0.91 -12.98 -2.76
N VAL A 441 -0.86 -14.04 -3.56
CA VAL A 441 -0.03 -15.24 -3.33
C VAL A 441 1.03 -15.46 -4.41
N ARG A 442 1.31 -14.43 -5.24
CA ARG A 442 2.29 -14.53 -6.33
C ARG A 442 3.73 -14.70 -5.82
N GLN A 443 4.18 -13.86 -4.89
CA GLN A 443 5.49 -13.98 -4.26
C GLN A 443 5.45 -15.07 -3.17
N GLN A 444 6.28 -16.10 -3.31
CA GLN A 444 6.23 -17.33 -2.47
C GLN A 444 7.59 -17.72 -1.84
N GLY A 445 8.65 -16.96 -2.12
CA GLY A 445 10.01 -17.23 -1.68
C GLY A 445 10.35 -16.61 -0.32
N GLY A 446 11.64 -16.33 -0.11
CA GLY A 446 12.15 -15.67 1.09
C GLY A 446 12.44 -16.58 2.28
N GLN A 447 12.36 -17.91 2.12
CA GLN A 447 12.71 -18.84 3.19
C GLN A 447 14.17 -18.66 3.62
N GLY A 448 14.39 -18.46 4.92
CA GLY A 448 15.70 -18.17 5.49
C GLY A 448 16.02 -16.68 5.64
N GLU A 449 15.18 -15.79 5.10
CA GLU A 449 15.31 -14.35 5.30
C GLU A 449 14.73 -13.89 6.65
N PRO A 450 15.14 -12.72 7.18
CA PRO A 450 14.55 -12.15 8.38
C PRO A 450 13.03 -11.97 8.25
N PHE A 451 12.30 -12.24 9.34
CA PHE A 451 10.83 -12.12 9.39
C PHE A 451 10.09 -12.97 8.34
N TYR A 452 10.73 -14.01 7.79
CA TYR A 452 10.06 -14.96 6.91
C TYR A 452 8.79 -15.53 7.56
N ARG A 453 7.69 -15.52 6.79
CA ARG A 453 6.47 -16.23 7.11
C ARG A 453 6.09 -17.11 5.94
N ASP A 454 5.58 -18.27 6.27
CA ASP A 454 4.98 -19.15 5.28
C ASP A 454 3.85 -18.42 4.54
N TRP A 455 3.95 -18.23 3.23
CA TRP A 455 2.99 -17.42 2.47
C TRP A 455 1.56 -18.00 2.50
N GLU A 456 1.42 -19.32 2.47
CA GLU A 456 0.13 -20.01 2.53
C GLU A 456 -0.45 -19.97 3.95
N GLY A 457 0.40 -20.16 4.96
CA GLY A 457 0.03 -19.97 6.37
C GLY A 457 -0.40 -18.53 6.66
N PHE A 458 0.28 -17.55 6.07
CA PHE A 458 -0.09 -16.14 6.17
C PHE A 458 -1.45 -15.86 5.50
N GLU A 459 -1.67 -16.39 4.30
CA GLU A 459 -2.95 -16.30 3.61
C GLU A 459 -4.08 -16.95 4.42
N THR A 460 -3.83 -18.13 4.96
CA THR A 460 -4.79 -18.85 5.82
C THR A 460 -5.13 -18.02 7.05
N GLY A 461 -4.13 -17.46 7.73
CA GLY A 461 -4.35 -16.59 8.87
C GLY A 461 -5.13 -15.32 8.51
N THR A 462 -4.89 -14.75 7.33
CA THR A 462 -5.65 -13.59 6.82
C THR A 462 -7.12 -13.94 6.61
N LYS A 463 -7.42 -15.09 5.98
CA LYS A 463 -8.79 -15.60 5.81
C LYS A 463 -9.50 -15.82 7.14
N MET A 464 -8.83 -16.42 8.12
CA MET A 464 -9.39 -16.58 9.47
C MET A 464 -9.74 -15.23 10.12
N MET A 465 -8.91 -14.20 9.91
CA MET A 465 -9.20 -12.84 10.40
C MET A 465 -10.35 -12.17 9.62
N ILE A 466 -10.51 -12.45 8.34
CA ILE A 466 -11.67 -12.01 7.54
C ILE A 466 -12.96 -12.60 8.12
N ASP A 467 -12.99 -13.91 8.36
CA ASP A 467 -14.15 -14.60 8.93
C ASP A 467 -14.44 -14.11 10.36
N LEU A 468 -13.39 -13.87 11.16
CA LEU A 468 -13.53 -13.23 12.47
C LEU A 468 -14.18 -11.84 12.38
N GLY A 469 -13.80 -11.02 11.39
CA GLY A 469 -14.40 -9.69 11.20
C GLY A 469 -15.89 -9.76 10.93
N ARG A 470 -16.31 -10.63 10.00
CA ARG A 470 -17.74 -10.84 9.71
C ARG A 470 -18.50 -11.35 10.94
N ASN A 471 -17.90 -12.26 11.72
CA ASN A 471 -18.50 -12.72 12.98
C ASN A 471 -18.66 -11.60 14.00
N VAL A 472 -17.62 -10.81 14.26
CA VAL A 472 -17.69 -9.69 15.21
C VAL A 472 -18.73 -8.68 14.76
N PHE A 473 -18.79 -8.36 13.46
CA PHE A 473 -19.84 -7.51 12.91
C PHE A 473 -21.24 -8.08 13.17
N ALA A 474 -21.44 -9.37 12.87
CA ALA A 474 -22.73 -10.01 13.02
C ALA A 474 -23.21 -10.01 14.48
N GLU A 475 -22.32 -10.33 15.44
CA GLU A 475 -22.64 -10.26 16.87
C GLU A 475 -22.86 -8.82 17.35
N LYS A 476 -22.08 -7.86 16.83
CA LYS A 476 -22.23 -6.45 17.17
C LYS A 476 -23.60 -5.91 16.77
N TRP A 477 -24.11 -6.31 15.62
CA TRP A 477 -25.36 -5.76 15.08
C TRP A 477 -26.55 -6.69 15.19
N GLY A 478 -26.38 -7.93 15.66
CA GLY A 478 -27.44 -8.94 15.67
C GLY A 478 -27.97 -9.27 14.26
N HIS A 479 -27.20 -8.96 13.21
CA HIS A 479 -27.58 -9.11 11.82
C HIS A 479 -26.38 -9.44 10.93
N ARG A 480 -26.59 -10.30 9.92
CA ARG A 480 -25.58 -10.64 8.91
C ARG A 480 -25.79 -9.79 7.67
N GLY A 481 -24.73 -9.14 7.18
CA GLY A 481 -24.77 -8.35 5.96
C GLY A 481 -24.80 -6.84 6.18
N CYS A 482 -24.54 -6.09 5.10
CA CYS A 482 -24.27 -4.66 5.14
C CYS A 482 -25.52 -3.77 5.12
N ASP A 483 -26.71 -4.35 5.05
CA ASP A 483 -27.99 -3.66 4.98
C ASP A 483 -28.64 -3.40 6.35
N ILE A 484 -27.83 -3.36 7.44
CA ILE A 484 -28.31 -3.14 8.82
C ILE A 484 -29.25 -1.93 8.96
N ALA A 485 -28.99 -0.83 8.22
CA ALA A 485 -29.86 0.34 8.26
C ALA A 485 -31.23 0.09 7.60
N LYS A 486 -31.32 -0.79 6.59
CA LYS A 486 -32.58 -1.11 5.89
C LYS A 486 -33.49 -1.99 6.75
N VAL A 487 -32.92 -2.84 7.59
CA VAL A 487 -33.67 -3.68 8.55
C VAL A 487 -34.05 -2.93 9.83
N GLY A 488 -33.73 -1.64 9.93
CA GLY A 488 -34.19 -0.76 11.01
C GLY A 488 -33.27 -0.68 12.23
N ILE A 489 -32.07 -1.28 12.16
CA ILE A 489 -31.03 -1.18 13.19
C ILE A 489 -30.48 0.24 13.22
N LYS A 490 -30.14 0.72 14.42
CA LYS A 490 -29.60 2.07 14.67
C LYS A 490 -28.26 2.01 15.39
N ALA A 491 -27.58 3.14 15.44
CA ALA A 491 -26.27 3.27 16.09
C ALA A 491 -26.28 2.82 17.57
N GLU A 492 -27.35 3.13 18.30
CA GLU A 492 -27.51 2.79 19.71
C GLU A 492 -27.75 1.29 19.99
N ASP A 493 -28.00 0.49 18.96
CA ASP A 493 -28.31 -0.93 19.07
C ASP A 493 -27.05 -1.83 19.09
N ALA A 494 -25.87 -1.24 18.87
CA ALA A 494 -24.60 -1.96 18.90
C ALA A 494 -24.46 -2.77 20.20
N TRP A 495 -24.24 -4.08 20.05
CA TRP A 495 -24.11 -5.09 21.11
C TRP A 495 -25.37 -5.30 21.98
N ARG A 496 -26.55 -4.91 21.49
CA ARG A 496 -27.81 -5.03 22.25
C ARG A 496 -28.86 -5.92 21.62
N LEU A 497 -28.72 -6.23 20.33
CA LEU A 497 -29.68 -7.03 19.60
C LEU A 497 -29.39 -8.51 19.76
N GLU A 498 -30.45 -9.31 19.82
CA GLU A 498 -30.36 -10.75 19.61
C GLU A 498 -30.09 -11.02 18.13
N ARG A 499 -29.53 -12.19 17.83
CA ARG A 499 -29.27 -12.63 16.46
C ARG A 499 -30.59 -12.81 15.72
N ASP A 500 -30.65 -12.32 14.49
CA ASP A 500 -31.76 -12.60 13.58
C ASP A 500 -31.56 -13.88 12.74
N TRP A 501 -30.54 -14.67 13.08
CA TRP A 501 -30.24 -15.97 12.48
C TRP A 501 -30.00 -17.05 13.56
N ASP A 502 -30.20 -18.31 13.18
CA ASP A 502 -29.98 -19.47 14.06
C ASP A 502 -28.76 -20.30 13.60
N VAL A 503 -27.72 -20.31 14.43
CA VAL A 503 -26.47 -21.04 14.17
C VAL A 503 -26.69 -22.56 14.12
N GLU A 504 -27.63 -23.08 14.92
CA GLU A 504 -27.90 -24.50 15.06
C GLU A 504 -28.88 -25.05 14.01
N ALA A 505 -29.61 -24.17 13.32
CA ALA A 505 -30.62 -24.52 12.32
C ALA A 505 -30.06 -24.58 10.89
N ASP A 506 -28.80 -24.99 10.74
CA ASP A 506 -28.06 -25.08 9.46
C ASP A 506 -27.79 -23.74 8.75
N GLU A 507 -28.09 -22.58 9.37
CA GLU A 507 -27.75 -21.27 8.79
C GLU A 507 -26.28 -20.86 9.04
N GLY A 508 -25.61 -21.56 9.96
CA GLY A 508 -24.19 -21.40 10.22
C GLY A 508 -23.80 -20.17 11.07
N GLU A 509 -22.50 -19.96 11.18
CA GLU A 509 -21.87 -18.84 11.88
C GLU A 509 -22.12 -17.51 11.17
N GLY A 510 -21.87 -16.38 11.86
CA GLY A 510 -22.09 -15.04 11.32
C GLY A 510 -21.45 -14.83 9.94
N TYR A 511 -20.19 -15.25 9.76
CA TYR A 511 -19.44 -15.12 8.51
C TYR A 511 -20.02 -15.88 7.31
N GLN A 512 -20.95 -16.80 7.54
CA GLN A 512 -21.57 -17.63 6.49
C GLN A 512 -22.85 -17.02 5.91
N GLY A 513 -23.33 -15.88 6.44
CA GLY A 513 -24.50 -15.19 5.92
C GLY A 513 -24.31 -14.60 4.52
N ASP A 514 -25.43 -14.35 3.83
CA ASP A 514 -25.46 -13.62 2.55
C ASP A 514 -25.35 -12.10 2.77
N GLY A 515 -24.98 -11.35 1.72
CA GLY A 515 -25.06 -9.88 1.73
C GLY A 515 -23.85 -9.12 2.29
N TRP A 516 -22.68 -9.76 2.32
CA TRP A 516 -21.39 -9.13 2.65
C TRP A 516 -20.80 -8.30 1.52
#